data_AF-A0A167MC02-F1
#
_entry.id   AF-A0A167MC02-F1
#
_cell.length_a   1.000
_cell.length_b   1.000
_cell.length_c   1.000
_cell.angle_alpha   90.00
_cell.angle_beta   90.00
_cell.angle_gamma   90.00
#
_symmetry.space_group_name_H-M   'P 1'
#
loop_
_entity.id
_entity.type
_entity.pdbx_description
1 polymer ?
#
loop_
_entity_poly.entity_id
_entity_poly.type
_entity_poly.pdbx_seq_one_letter_code
_entity_poly.pdbx_strand_id
1 'polypeptide(L)'
;MDVENGTGREGFPRLARRMAETPDYETFVFRKFDRLSARNLLHLESKLAYLEWQLDKADEQAAASPDNETLRSLRVWEAFEENSKHAGRLEQTRMKIAEDIRETLKEYRKICCIVS
;
A
#
# COMPACT_ATOMS: atom_id res chain seq x y z
N MET A 1 -25.26 42.09 28.19
CA MET A 1 -24.49 42.01 26.94
C MET A 1 -23.45 40.94 27.17
N ASP A 2 -23.68 39.74 26.65
CA ASP A 2 -22.62 38.73 26.51
C ASP A 2 -22.65 38.32 25.05
N VAL A 3 -21.70 38.91 24.34
CA VAL A 3 -21.43 38.76 22.92
C VAL A 3 -20.50 37.55 22.77
N GLU A 4 -20.81 36.72 21.79
CA GLU A 4 -19.97 35.69 21.18
C GLU A 4 -19.63 34.42 21.99
N ASN A 5 -20.38 33.35 21.71
CA ASN A 5 -19.74 32.06 21.45
C ASN A 5 -20.47 31.29 20.33
N GLY A 6 -20.67 31.97 19.20
CA GLY A 6 -21.26 31.42 17.99
C GLY A 6 -20.19 30.85 17.06
N THR A 7 -19.57 29.72 17.41
CA THR A 7 -18.96 28.82 16.41
C THR A 7 -19.17 27.36 16.84
N GLY A 8 -20.44 26.95 16.79
CA GLY A 8 -20.81 25.55 16.86
C GLY A 8 -20.02 24.78 15.81
N ARG A 9 -19.13 23.89 16.26
CA ARG A 9 -18.46 22.90 15.41
C ARG A 9 -19.51 21.92 14.86
N GLU A 10 -20.32 22.32 13.90
CA GLU A 10 -21.34 21.46 13.31
C GLU A 10 -20.70 20.39 12.41
N GLY A 11 -21.38 19.26 12.24
CA GLY A 11 -20.90 18.14 11.42
C GLY A 11 -19.92 17.19 12.13
N PHE A 12 -18.93 16.69 11.37
CA PHE A 12 -18.02 15.62 11.82
C PHE A 12 -17.27 15.92 13.14
N PRO A 13 -16.78 17.15 13.42
CA PRO A 13 -16.01 17.40 14.65
C PRO A 13 -16.83 17.26 15.94
N ARG A 14 -18.12 17.65 15.94
CA ARG A 14 -19.00 17.45 17.11
C ARG A 14 -19.38 15.99 17.29
N LEU A 15 -19.60 15.25 16.20
CA LEU A 15 -19.90 13.82 16.26
C LEU A 15 -18.71 13.02 16.80
N ALA A 16 -17.50 13.30 16.32
CA ALA A 16 -16.26 12.67 16.80
C ALA A 16 -16.01 12.93 18.29
N ARG A 17 -16.23 14.18 18.74
CA ARG A 17 -16.16 14.54 20.16
C ARG A 17 -17.15 13.73 21.00
N ARG A 18 -18.40 13.60 20.53
CA ARG A 18 -19.44 12.82 21.23
C ARG A 18 -19.12 11.32 21.30
N MET A 19 -18.54 10.76 20.25
CA MET A 19 -18.09 9.36 20.24
C MET A 19 -16.95 9.10 21.24
N ALA A 20 -16.06 10.07 21.44
CA ALA A 20 -14.96 9.97 22.41
C ALA A 20 -15.40 10.20 23.87
N GLU A 21 -16.45 10.98 24.10
CA GLU A 21 -16.97 11.35 25.44
C GLU A 21 -17.96 10.34 26.03
N THR A 22 -18.30 9.26 25.31
CA THR A 22 -19.27 8.24 25.77
C THR A 22 -18.53 6.94 26.15
N PRO A 23 -18.06 6.79 27.39
CA PRO A 23 -17.21 5.66 27.82
C PRO A 23 -17.98 4.34 28.02
N ASP A 24 -19.31 4.38 28.14
CA ASP A 24 -20.13 3.22 28.48
C ASP A 24 -21.02 2.78 27.30
N TYR A 25 -20.56 1.73 26.60
CA TYR A 25 -21.35 0.74 25.84
C TYR A 25 -22.38 1.20 24.79
N GLU A 26 -22.29 2.40 24.21
CA GLU A 26 -23.07 2.67 22.99
C GLU A 26 -22.47 1.91 21.80
N THR A 27 -23.24 0.94 21.28
CA THR A 27 -22.88 0.14 20.12
C THR A 27 -22.97 1.02 18.87
N PHE A 28 -21.84 1.55 18.41
CA PHE A 28 -21.79 2.30 17.16
C PHE A 28 -22.03 1.36 15.97
N VAL A 29 -23.18 1.53 15.30
CA VAL A 29 -23.50 0.79 14.08
C VAL A 29 -22.95 1.55 12.88
N PHE A 30 -21.77 1.15 12.42
CA PHE A 30 -21.23 1.64 11.15
C PHE A 30 -21.75 0.78 10.01
N ARG A 31 -21.97 1.42 8.85
CA ARG A 31 -22.24 0.70 7.62
C ARG A 31 -21.02 -0.15 7.27
N LYS A 32 -21.19 -1.47 7.22
CA LYS A 32 -20.20 -2.36 6.62
C LYS A 32 -20.15 -2.04 5.12
N PHE A 33 -19.03 -1.49 4.67
CA PHE A 33 -18.85 -1.09 3.28
C PHE A 33 -18.47 -2.30 2.39
N ASP A 34 -19.12 -3.46 2.56
CA ASP A 34 -18.71 -4.73 1.96
C ASP A 34 -18.43 -4.65 0.46
N ARG A 35 -19.33 -3.99 -0.29
CA ARG A 35 -19.14 -3.78 -1.74
C ARG A 35 -17.92 -2.91 -2.06
N LEU A 36 -17.65 -1.87 -1.29
CA LEU A 36 -16.46 -1.02 -1.50
C LEU A 36 -15.20 -1.74 -1.04
N SER A 37 -15.24 -2.51 0.04
CA SER A 37 -14.13 -3.34 0.50
C SER A 37 -13.76 -4.41 -0.53
N ALA A 38 -14.75 -5.11 -1.09
CA ALA A 38 -14.53 -6.08 -2.17
C ALA A 38 -13.95 -5.42 -3.43
N ARG A 39 -14.45 -4.23 -3.80
CA ARG A 39 -13.89 -3.47 -4.92
C ARG A 39 -12.44 -3.04 -4.66
N ASN A 40 -12.14 -2.60 -3.44
CA ASN A 40 -10.78 -2.25 -3.05
C ASN A 40 -9.84 -3.47 -3.11
N LEU A 41 -10.33 -4.65 -2.68
CA LEU A 41 -9.59 -5.90 -2.77
C LEU A 41 -9.26 -6.25 -4.22
N LEU A 42 -10.24 -6.20 -5.13
CA LEU A 42 -10.04 -6.42 -6.56
C LEU A 42 -9.05 -5.43 -7.19
N HIS A 43 -9.05 -4.17 -6.74
CA HIS A 43 -8.07 -3.18 -7.19
C HIS A 43 -6.66 -3.52 -6.72
N LEU A 44 -6.49 -4.02 -5.49
CA LEU A 44 -5.19 -4.46 -4.99
C LEU A 44 -4.70 -5.70 -5.72
N GLU A 45 -5.56 -6.68 -5.98
CA GLU A 45 -5.21 -7.87 -6.77
C GLU A 45 -4.80 -7.49 -8.20
N SER A 46 -5.55 -6.60 -8.84
CA SER A 46 -5.20 -6.09 -10.17
C SER A 46 -3.86 -5.33 -10.16
N LYS A 47 -3.57 -4.56 -9.11
CA LYS A 47 -2.29 -3.88 -8.95
C LYS A 47 -1.14 -4.88 -8.76
N LEU A 48 -1.35 -5.92 -7.96
CA LEU A 48 -0.36 -6.98 -7.76
C LEU A 48 -0.03 -7.70 -9.07
N ALA A 49 -1.05 -8.10 -9.85
CA ALA A 49 -0.85 -8.74 -11.14
C ALA A 49 -0.09 -7.84 -12.13
N TYR A 50 -0.35 -6.53 -12.10
CA TYR A 50 0.39 -5.57 -12.92
C TYR A 50 1.86 -5.44 -12.49
N LEU A 51 2.13 -5.38 -11.18
CA LEU A 51 3.48 -5.30 -10.64
C LEU A 51 4.28 -6.60 -10.88
N GLU A 52 3.64 -7.76 -10.78
CA GLU A 52 4.21 -9.06 -11.13
C GLU A 52 4.65 -9.07 -12.60
N TRP A 53 3.76 -8.69 -13.51
CA TRP A 53 4.10 -8.57 -14.93
C TRP A 53 5.26 -7.58 -15.20
N GLN A 54 5.30 -6.45 -14.48
CA GLN A 54 6.40 -5.50 -14.58
C GLN A 54 7.73 -6.08 -14.10
N LEU A 55 7.71 -6.85 -13.01
CA LEU A 55 8.88 -7.51 -12.47
C LEU A 55 9.40 -8.58 -13.44
N ASP A 56 8.51 -9.41 -13.98
CA ASP A 56 8.86 -10.44 -14.97
C ASP A 56 9.53 -9.82 -16.20
N LYS A 57 8.98 -8.70 -16.70
CA LYS A 57 9.58 -7.98 -17.83
C LYS A 57 10.95 -7.40 -17.51
N ALA A 58 11.13 -6.88 -16.30
CA ALA A 58 12.43 -6.37 -15.87
C ALA A 58 13.46 -7.50 -15.68
N ASP A 59 13.02 -8.68 -15.23
CA ASP A 59 13.85 -9.88 -15.10
C ASP A 59 14.25 -10.45 -16.46
N GLU A 60 13.32 -10.50 -17.43
CA GLU A 60 13.62 -10.84 -18.83
C GLU A 60 14.68 -9.90 -19.44
N GLN A 61 14.54 -8.59 -19.22
CA GLN A 61 15.50 -7.58 -19.70
C GLN A 61 16.87 -7.74 -19.05
N ALA A 62 16.91 -8.01 -17.74
CA ALA A 62 18.16 -8.28 -17.03
C ALA A 62 18.83 -9.57 -17.50
N ALA A 63 18.05 -10.62 -17.80
CA ALA A 63 18.57 -11.89 -18.32
C ALA A 63 19.14 -11.77 -19.74
N ALA A 64 18.60 -10.85 -20.56
CA ALA A 64 19.11 -10.53 -21.88
C ALA A 64 20.32 -9.58 -21.85
N SER A 65 20.69 -9.04 -20.69
CA SER A 65 21.81 -8.10 -20.55
C SER A 65 23.16 -8.82 -20.74
N PRO A 66 24.09 -8.25 -21.53
CA PRO A 66 25.45 -8.76 -21.63
C PRO A 66 26.32 -8.41 -20.39
N ASP A 67 25.81 -7.62 -19.44
CA ASP A 67 26.54 -7.24 -18.22
C ASP A 67 26.55 -8.41 -17.22
N ASN A 68 27.76 -8.94 -16.94
CA ASN A 68 27.95 -10.00 -15.96
C ASN A 68 27.50 -9.59 -14.55
N GLU A 69 27.58 -8.30 -14.20
CA GLU A 69 27.15 -7.83 -12.90
C GLU A 69 25.61 -7.83 -12.79
N THR A 70 24.90 -7.52 -13.87
CA THR A 70 23.44 -7.68 -13.96
C THR A 70 23.02 -9.15 -13.95
N LEU A 71 23.78 -10.05 -14.58
CA LEU A 71 23.50 -11.49 -14.49
C LEU A 71 23.75 -12.04 -13.08
N ARG A 72 24.74 -11.50 -12.37
CA ARG A 72 25.02 -11.83 -10.97
C ARG A 72 23.93 -11.31 -10.03
N SER A 73 23.42 -10.11 -10.28
CA SER A 73 22.31 -9.50 -9.52
C SER A 73 20.98 -10.24 -9.69
N LEU A 74 20.82 -11.10 -10.70
CA LEU A 74 19.67 -12.01 -10.82
C LEU A 74 19.71 -13.16 -9.82
N ARG A 75 20.89 -13.58 -9.36
CA ARG A 75 21.09 -14.79 -8.56
C ARG A 75 21.52 -14.52 -7.13
N VAL A 76 22.12 -13.36 -6.87
CA VAL A 76 22.73 -13.01 -5.59
C VAL A 76 22.07 -11.75 -5.04
N TRP A 77 21.44 -11.87 -3.87
CA TRP A 77 20.70 -10.78 -3.23
C TRP A 77 21.61 -9.61 -2.84
N GLU A 78 22.81 -9.90 -2.32
CA GLU A 78 23.76 -8.85 -1.93
C GLU A 78 24.19 -8.01 -3.14
N ALA A 79 24.47 -8.67 -4.27
CA ALA A 79 24.80 -7.99 -5.53
C ALA A 79 23.57 -7.22 -6.06
N PHE A 80 22.36 -7.75 -5.91
CA PHE A 80 21.14 -7.05 -6.29
C PHE A 80 20.94 -5.77 -5.47
N GLU A 81 21.09 -5.84 -4.15
CA GLU A 81 20.94 -4.69 -3.26
C GLU A 81 22.02 -3.63 -3.56
N GLU A 82 23.27 -4.04 -3.73
CA GLU A 82 24.37 -3.12 -4.04
C GLU A 82 24.16 -2.43 -5.40
N ASN A 83 23.80 -3.21 -6.43
CA ASN A 83 23.53 -2.67 -7.77
C ASN A 83 22.29 -1.76 -7.82
N SER A 84 21.30 -1.99 -6.95
CA SER A 84 20.10 -1.15 -6.86
C SER A 84 20.38 0.26 -6.31
N LYS A 85 21.47 0.45 -5.57
CA LYS A 85 21.90 1.76 -5.03
C LYS A 85 22.47 2.67 -6.10
N HIS A 86 22.89 2.12 -7.24
CA HIS A 86 23.41 2.88 -8.37
C HIS A 86 22.28 3.42 -9.25
N ALA A 87 22.18 4.74 -9.36
CA ALA A 87 21.15 5.38 -10.17
C ALA A 87 21.33 5.04 -11.67
N GLY A 88 20.22 4.67 -12.33
CA GLY A 88 20.20 4.35 -13.77
C GLY A 88 20.43 2.88 -14.12
N ARG A 89 20.64 2.01 -13.12
CA ARG A 89 20.68 0.55 -13.30
C ARG A 89 19.28 -0.07 -13.32
N LEU A 90 19.10 -1.15 -14.08
CA LEU A 90 17.84 -1.91 -14.16
C LEU A 90 17.44 -2.47 -12.78
N GLU A 91 18.43 -2.81 -11.97
CA GLU A 91 18.31 -3.28 -10.59
C GLU A 91 17.60 -2.29 -9.68
N GLN A 92 17.76 -0.98 -9.92
CA GLN A 92 17.05 0.05 -9.16
C GLN A 92 15.54 -0.01 -9.42
N THR A 93 15.13 -0.17 -10.69
CA THR A 93 13.73 -0.29 -11.07
C THR A 93 13.13 -1.58 -10.52
N ARG A 94 13.87 -2.70 -10.59
CA ARG A 94 13.46 -3.99 -10.02
C ARG A 94 13.26 -3.91 -8.50
N MET A 95 14.17 -3.25 -7.78
CA MET A 95 14.05 -3.05 -6.33
C MET A 95 12.81 -2.22 -5.98
N LYS A 96 12.53 -1.14 -6.71
CA LYS A 96 11.31 -0.34 -6.51
C LYS A 96 10.04 -1.16 -6.70
N ILE A 97 9.97 -1.96 -7.77
CA ILE A 97 8.82 -2.84 -8.03
C ILE A 97 8.67 -3.87 -6.89
N ALA A 98 9.78 -4.46 -6.42
CA ALA A 98 9.75 -5.40 -5.30
C ALA A 98 9.26 -4.74 -3.99
N GLU A 99 9.65 -3.50 -3.71
CA GLU A 99 9.16 -2.71 -2.58
C GLU A 99 7.65 -2.45 -2.71
N ASP A 100 7.19 -2.01 -3.88
CA ASP A 100 5.78 -1.75 -4.17
C ASP A 100 4.91 -3.01 -4.03
N ILE A 101 5.43 -4.17 -4.44
CA ILE A 101 4.77 -5.48 -4.23
C ILE A 101 4.66 -5.78 -2.73
N ARG A 102 5.74 -5.60 -1.96
CA ARG A 102 5.74 -5.83 -0.51
C ARG A 102 4.73 -4.94 0.20
N GLU A 103 4.65 -3.66 -0.15
CA GLU A 103 3.67 -2.73 0.42
C GLU A 103 2.23 -3.12 0.02
N THR A 104 1.99 -3.41 -1.25
CA THR A 104 0.66 -3.78 -1.75
C THR A 104 0.20 -5.11 -1.13
N LEU A 105 1.09 -6.08 -0.91
CA LEU A 105 0.79 -7.33 -0.20
C LEU A 105 0.48 -7.12 1.29
N LYS A 106 1.18 -6.19 1.96
CA LYS A 106 0.87 -5.84 3.36
C LYS A 106 -0.54 -5.25 3.46
N GLU A 107 -0.89 -4.33 2.56
CA GLU A 107 -2.22 -3.72 2.53
C GLU A 107 -3.31 -4.74 2.16
N TYR A 108 -3.04 -5.62 1.19
CA TYR A 108 -3.92 -6.73 0.82
C TYR A 108 -4.20 -7.65 2.02
N ARG A 109 -3.16 -8.11 2.73
CA ARG A 109 -3.32 -8.95 3.93
C ARG A 109 -4.12 -8.26 5.02
N LYS A 110 -3.87 -6.97 5.26
CA LYS A 110 -4.60 -6.18 6.26
C LYS A 110 -6.09 -6.12 5.93
N ILE A 111 -6.44 -5.85 4.67
CA ILE A 111 -7.84 -5.75 4.25
C ILE A 111 -8.51 -7.13 4.23
N CYS A 112 -7.83 -8.17 3.75
CA CYS A 112 -8.35 -9.54 3.74
C CYS A 112 -8.71 -10.03 5.15
N CYS A 113 -7.85 -9.77 6.14
CA CYS A 113 -8.13 -10.10 7.54
C CYS A 113 -9.27 -9.29 8.19
N ILE A 114 -9.65 -8.14 7.63
CA ILE A 114 -10.78 -7.32 8.12
C ILE A 114 -12.12 -7.79 7.50
N VAL A 115 -12.05 -8.38 6.30
CA VAL A 115 -13.24 -8.81 5.54
C VAL A 115 -13.64 -10.26 5.87
N SER A 116 -12.69 -11.09 6.35
CA SER A 116 -12.88 -12.48 6.79
C SER A 116 -13.39 -12.56 8.23
#